data_AF-A0A5A8DMG4-F1
#
_entry.id   AF-A0A5A8DMG4-F1
#
_cell.length_a   1.000
_cell.length_b   1.000
_cell.length_c   1.000
_cell.angle_alpha   90.00
_cell.angle_beta   90.00
_cell.angle_gamma   90.00
#
_symmetry.space_group_name_H-M   'P 1'
#
loop_
_entity.id
_entity.type
_entity.pdbx_description
1 polymer ?
#
loop_
_entity_poly.entity_id
_entity_poly.type
_entity_poly.pdbx_seq_one_letter_code
_entity_poly.pdbx_strand_id
1 'polypeptide(L)'
;MFFEAGRSSSGANSGFSVLNFNHFIGNDGDKFPDPTKMGWRVINDTRSTADKFEIDSIEPAGGVPGRGRLWLQFDGVTGGTSIGAGLVIDNRPEVPSHYVRPVDDNVWNLGASAIKWKDIFSANPVTVISDRNQKKNITALPDNRGLDFINALTPVKYRFKQGTSNRFHYGLISQDVETLMSTLGDSDGTGNGMVVKNTTMVDDPEWVAPDMPEGELESTYTPPTPPKVAREDYGLRYEELIAPLIKAVQQLSARVDALE
;
A
#
# COMPACT_ATOMS: atom_id res chain seq x y z
N MET A 1 23.31 25.88 -15.42
CA MET A 1 21.90 25.80 -15.84
C MET A 1 21.91 25.73 -17.35
N PHE A 2 21.59 24.57 -17.92
CA PHE A 2 21.51 24.41 -19.37
C PHE A 2 20.06 24.46 -19.79
N PHE A 3 19.79 25.26 -20.81
CA PHE A 3 18.49 25.40 -21.43
C PHE A 3 18.60 24.83 -22.84
N GLU A 4 17.91 23.73 -23.12
CA GLU A 4 17.86 23.17 -24.47
C GLU A 4 16.62 23.71 -25.17
N ALA A 5 16.83 24.40 -26.29
CA ALA A 5 15.75 24.85 -27.16
C ALA A 5 15.27 23.67 -28.00
N GLY A 6 14.02 23.25 -27.82
CA GLY A 6 13.37 22.30 -28.71
C GLY A 6 13.12 22.96 -30.07
N ARG A 7 13.42 22.26 -31.16
CA ARG A 7 13.17 22.74 -32.53
C ARG A 7 12.03 21.90 -33.15
N SER A 8 10.97 22.56 -33.62
CA SER A 8 9.97 21.89 -34.46
C SER A 8 10.58 21.51 -35.81
N SER A 9 10.04 20.49 -36.49
CA SER A 9 10.47 20.08 -37.83
C SER A 9 10.36 21.20 -38.90
N SER A 10 9.56 22.23 -38.63
CA SER A 10 9.39 23.43 -39.45
C SER A 10 10.23 24.64 -39.02
N GLY A 11 10.99 24.54 -37.92
CA GLY A 11 11.90 25.59 -37.44
C GLY A 11 11.23 26.87 -36.91
N ALA A 12 9.92 26.87 -36.67
CA ALA A 12 9.16 28.10 -36.37
C ALA A 12 8.94 28.40 -34.88
N ASN A 13 9.08 27.42 -33.98
CA ASN A 13 8.84 27.62 -32.54
C ASN A 13 10.07 27.22 -31.73
N SER A 14 10.85 28.20 -31.29
CA SER A 14 11.97 28.02 -30.37
C SER A 14 11.47 28.21 -28.93
N GLY A 15 11.10 27.11 -28.26
CA GLY A 15 10.78 27.09 -26.84
C GLY A 15 11.78 26.24 -26.06
N PHE A 16 11.94 26.48 -24.76
CA PHE A 16 12.69 25.57 -23.89
C PHE A 16 11.85 24.31 -23.65
N SER A 17 12.36 23.14 -24.04
CA SER A 17 11.65 21.87 -23.85
C SER A 17 12.09 21.11 -22.60
N VAL A 18 13.32 21.37 -22.11
CA VAL A 18 13.88 20.66 -20.95
C VAL A 18 14.74 21.60 -20.10
N LEU A 19 14.58 21.53 -18.76
CA LEU A 19 15.49 22.12 -17.78
C LEU A 19 16.13 21.02 -16.93
N ASN A 20 17.46 20.94 -16.95
CA ASN A 20 18.23 19.93 -16.24
C ASN A 20 18.98 20.52 -15.04
N PHE A 21 18.86 19.87 -13.87
CA PHE A 21 19.61 20.21 -12.66
C PHE A 21 20.57 19.06 -12.31
N ASN A 22 21.78 19.12 -12.86
CA ASN A 22 22.98 18.46 -12.34
C ASN A 22 24.13 18.77 -13.29
N HIS A 23 25.02 19.71 -12.95
CA HIS A 23 26.24 19.89 -13.72
C HIS A 23 27.34 20.59 -12.92
N PHE A 24 28.52 19.96 -12.89
CA PHE A 24 29.78 20.69 -12.94
C PHE A 24 30.31 20.57 -14.36
N ILE A 25 30.63 21.70 -15.02
CA ILE A 25 31.24 21.70 -16.35
C ILE A 25 32.74 21.51 -16.17
N GLY A 26 33.26 20.33 -16.49
CA GLY A 26 34.69 20.11 -16.67
C GLY A 26 35.13 20.42 -18.09
N ASN A 27 36.42 20.59 -18.33
CA ASN A 27 36.98 20.92 -19.65
C ASN A 27 36.74 19.84 -20.74
N ASP A 28 36.25 18.65 -20.37
CA ASP A 28 36.00 17.52 -21.29
C ASP A 28 34.50 17.20 -21.46
N GLY A 29 33.59 18.12 -21.09
CA GLY A 29 32.14 17.96 -21.25
C GLY A 29 31.39 17.49 -20.01
N ASP A 30 30.17 17.02 -20.23
CA ASP A 30 29.18 16.70 -19.19
C ASP A 30 29.66 15.56 -18.27
N LYS A 31 30.02 15.87 -17.02
CA LYS A 31 30.41 14.86 -16.02
C LYS A 31 29.34 14.79 -14.92
N PHE A 32 28.80 13.59 -14.72
CA PHE A 32 27.95 13.28 -13.56
C PHE A 32 28.79 13.43 -12.28
N PRO A 33 28.36 14.22 -11.28
CA PRO A 33 29.14 14.45 -10.06
C PRO A 33 29.40 13.17 -9.26
N ASP A 34 28.58 12.14 -9.47
CA ASP A 34 28.70 10.82 -8.85
C ASP A 34 27.91 9.80 -9.71
N PRO A 35 28.53 8.70 -10.21
CA PRO A 35 27.86 7.69 -11.03
C PRO A 35 26.80 6.88 -10.27
N THR A 36 26.61 7.15 -8.97
CA THR A 36 25.56 6.53 -8.15
C THR A 36 24.34 7.44 -7.92
N LYS A 37 24.39 8.71 -8.36
CA LYS A 37 23.33 9.71 -8.12
C LYS A 37 22.43 9.92 -9.33
N MET A 38 21.15 10.14 -9.08
CA MET A 38 20.12 10.37 -10.10
C MET A 38 20.23 11.77 -10.72
N GLY A 39 20.08 11.87 -12.04
CA GLY A 39 19.81 13.12 -12.74
C GLY A 39 18.34 13.51 -12.65
N TRP A 40 18.02 14.81 -12.70
CA TRP A 40 16.63 15.29 -12.71
C TRP A 40 16.39 16.21 -13.89
N ARG A 41 15.24 16.04 -14.53
CA ARG A 41 14.78 16.86 -15.64
C ARG A 41 13.33 17.31 -15.42
N VAL A 42 13.05 18.52 -15.89
CA VAL A 42 11.68 19.03 -16.08
C VAL A 42 11.45 19.14 -17.57
N ILE A 43 10.39 18.51 -18.07
CA ILE A 43 10.05 18.49 -19.49
C ILE A 43 8.73 19.21 -19.69
N ASN A 44 8.69 20.06 -20.71
CA ASN A 44 7.46 20.53 -21.33
C ASN A 44 7.45 20.02 -22.78
N ASP A 45 6.61 19.02 -23.06
CA ASP A 45 6.53 18.40 -24.39
C ASP A 45 5.20 18.74 -25.06
N THR A 46 5.30 19.43 -26.19
CA THR A 46 4.18 19.83 -27.06
C THR A 46 4.28 19.20 -28.45
N ARG A 47 5.19 18.22 -28.64
CA ARG A 47 5.51 17.64 -29.95
C ARG A 47 4.63 16.45 -30.34
N SER A 48 3.84 15.92 -29.41
CA SER A 48 2.99 14.74 -29.61
C SER A 48 1.52 15.14 -29.84
N THR A 49 0.60 14.17 -29.92
CA THR A 49 -0.86 14.44 -29.91
C THR A 49 -1.36 14.98 -28.57
N ALA A 50 -0.50 15.03 -27.56
CA ALA A 50 -0.78 15.53 -26.23
C ALA A 50 0.31 16.49 -25.75
N ASP A 51 -0.10 17.59 -25.13
CA ASP A 51 0.76 18.45 -24.33
C ASP A 51 1.03 17.78 -22.98
N LYS A 52 2.28 17.78 -22.51
CA LYS A 52 2.66 17.19 -21.24
C LYS A 52 3.63 18.07 -20.47
N PHE A 53 3.46 18.08 -19.15
CA PHE A 53 4.45 18.56 -18.21
C PHE A 53 4.91 17.40 -17.32
N GLU A 54 6.22 17.15 -17.29
CA GLU A 54 6.81 15.99 -16.60
C GLU A 54 7.99 16.40 -15.72
N ILE A 55 8.10 15.75 -14.57
CA ILE A 55 9.29 15.78 -13.72
C ILE A 55 9.75 14.34 -13.53
N ASP A 56 10.97 14.08 -14.00
CA ASP A 56 11.55 12.74 -14.07
C ASP A 56 12.94 12.70 -13.47
N SER A 57 13.30 11.52 -12.98
CA SER A 57 14.69 11.18 -12.71
C SER A 57 15.27 10.32 -13.83
N ILE A 58 16.45 10.69 -14.32
CA ILE A 58 17.20 9.95 -15.34
C ILE A 58 18.11 8.93 -14.64
N GLU A 59 18.22 7.72 -15.19
CA GLU A 59 19.16 6.72 -14.70
C GLU A 59 20.60 7.27 -14.65
N PRO A 60 21.38 6.92 -13.62
CA PRO A 60 22.78 7.31 -13.57
C PRO A 60 23.57 6.68 -14.72
N ALA A 61 24.62 7.36 -15.18
CA ALA A 61 25.58 6.79 -16.12
C ALA A 61 26.22 5.53 -15.53
N GLY A 62 25.91 4.37 -16.11
CA GLY A 62 26.26 3.05 -15.58
C GLY A 62 25.12 2.02 -15.61
N GLY A 63 23.89 2.45 -15.92
CA GLY A 63 22.84 1.56 -16.41
C GLY A 63 22.36 0.50 -15.40
N VAL A 64 22.21 0.86 -14.12
CA VAL A 64 21.45 0.00 -13.19
C VAL A 64 19.97 0.12 -13.57
N PRO A 65 19.37 -0.87 -14.24
CA PRO A 65 18.04 -0.73 -14.82
C PRO A 65 16.99 -0.56 -13.72
N GLY A 66 16.01 0.31 -13.94
CA GLY A 66 14.83 0.47 -13.06
C GLY A 66 14.98 1.54 -11.98
N ARG A 67 15.98 2.42 -12.09
CA ARG A 67 16.11 3.59 -11.20
C ARG A 67 15.47 4.86 -11.76
N GLY A 68 15.26 4.95 -13.07
CA GLY A 68 14.48 6.03 -13.67
C GLY A 68 13.01 5.96 -13.22
N ARG A 69 12.44 7.09 -12.79
CA ARG A 69 11.07 7.17 -12.29
C ARG A 69 10.40 8.43 -12.82
N LEU A 70 9.14 8.27 -13.21
CA LEU A 70 8.19 9.36 -13.43
C LEU A 70 7.69 9.81 -12.05
N TRP A 71 8.09 11.00 -11.61
CA TRP A 71 7.70 11.50 -10.29
C TRP A 71 6.38 12.25 -10.35
N LEU A 72 6.21 13.05 -11.39
CA LEU A 72 5.01 13.83 -11.62
C LEU A 72 4.80 14.00 -13.12
N GLN A 73 3.58 13.75 -13.59
CA GLN A 73 3.16 14.07 -14.95
C GLN A 73 1.78 14.70 -14.92
N PHE A 74 1.61 15.75 -15.72
CA PHE A 74 0.31 16.27 -16.13
C PHE A 74 0.10 15.96 -17.62
N ASP A 75 -1.01 15.32 -17.94
CA ASP A 75 -1.42 15.00 -19.30
C ASP A 75 -2.50 15.98 -19.78
N GLY A 76 -2.18 16.77 -20.80
CA GLY A 76 -3.07 17.79 -21.37
C GLY A 76 -4.25 17.23 -22.16
N VAL A 77 -4.22 15.95 -22.57
CA VAL A 77 -5.34 15.30 -23.30
C VAL A 77 -6.36 14.73 -22.34
N THR A 78 -5.90 13.96 -21.35
CA THR A 78 -6.78 13.30 -20.39
C THR A 78 -7.04 14.12 -19.12
N GLY A 79 -6.39 15.28 -18.97
CA GLY A 79 -6.38 16.04 -17.72
C GLY A 79 -5.82 15.26 -16.52
N GLY A 80 -5.15 14.14 -16.79
CA GLY A 80 -4.68 13.20 -15.78
C GLY A 80 -3.42 13.69 -15.07
N THR A 81 -3.29 13.32 -13.80
CA THR A 81 -2.06 13.51 -13.02
C THR A 81 -1.56 12.16 -12.53
N SER A 82 -0.31 11.80 -12.84
CA SER A 82 0.34 10.62 -12.25
C SER A 82 1.40 11.02 -11.24
N ILE A 83 1.47 10.31 -10.11
CA ILE A 83 2.41 10.58 -9.02
C ILE A 83 3.20 9.30 -8.74
N GLY A 84 4.54 9.42 -8.80
CA GLY A 84 5.48 8.35 -8.45
C GLY A 84 5.32 7.06 -9.25
N ALA A 85 4.78 7.15 -10.47
CA ALA A 85 4.40 6.04 -11.33
C ALA A 85 3.46 5.00 -10.69
N GLY A 86 2.77 5.35 -9.60
CA GLY A 86 1.96 4.40 -8.82
C GLY A 86 0.51 4.81 -8.64
N LEU A 87 0.26 6.12 -8.51
CA LEU A 87 -1.07 6.69 -8.32
C LEU A 87 -1.44 7.56 -9.50
N VAL A 88 -2.67 7.45 -9.97
CA VAL A 88 -3.21 8.27 -11.05
C VAL A 88 -4.51 8.93 -10.60
N ILE A 89 -4.60 10.24 -10.86
CA ILE A 89 -5.81 11.06 -10.73
C ILE A 89 -6.27 11.38 -12.14
N ASP A 90 -7.27 10.65 -12.63
CA ASP A 90 -7.78 10.78 -14.00
C ASP A 90 -9.01 11.71 -14.05
N ASN A 91 -9.05 12.59 -15.05
CA ASN A 91 -10.23 13.36 -15.42
C ASN A 91 -10.62 13.05 -16.87
N ARG A 92 -11.18 11.87 -17.15
CA ARG A 92 -11.44 11.47 -18.54
C ARG A 92 -12.58 12.30 -19.12
N PRO A 93 -12.35 13.19 -20.09
CA PRO A 93 -13.42 14.06 -20.60
C PRO A 93 -14.51 13.29 -21.38
N GLU A 94 -14.18 12.10 -21.88
CA GLU A 94 -15.06 11.24 -22.67
C GLU A 94 -16.06 10.44 -21.82
N VAL A 95 -15.80 10.27 -20.53
CA VAL A 95 -16.65 9.56 -19.58
C VAL A 95 -16.72 10.42 -18.32
N PRO A 96 -17.88 10.97 -17.91
CA PRO A 96 -17.99 11.89 -16.76
C PRO A 96 -17.66 11.16 -15.46
N SER A 97 -16.37 10.95 -15.23
CA SER A 97 -15.85 10.06 -14.21
C SER A 97 -14.46 10.53 -13.84
N HIS A 98 -14.28 10.74 -12.54
CA HIS A 98 -13.03 11.15 -11.94
C HIS A 98 -12.56 10.00 -11.07
N TYR A 99 -11.33 9.53 -11.30
CA TYR A 99 -10.80 8.38 -10.59
C TYR A 99 -9.50 8.74 -9.89
N VAL A 100 -9.38 8.28 -8.64
CA VAL A 100 -8.09 8.13 -7.97
C VAL A 100 -7.83 6.62 -7.91
N ARG A 101 -6.85 6.14 -8.67
CA ARG A 101 -6.63 4.69 -8.89
C ARG A 101 -5.15 4.34 -8.99
N PRO A 102 -4.78 3.09 -8.73
CA PRO A 102 -3.43 2.63 -9.05
C PRO A 102 -3.22 2.51 -10.56
N VAL A 103 -1.96 2.41 -10.97
CA VAL A 103 -1.56 2.13 -12.36
C VAL A 103 -1.79 0.66 -12.75
N ASP A 104 -1.59 -0.26 -11.81
CA ASP A 104 -1.72 -1.71 -12.01
C ASP A 104 -2.90 -2.28 -11.23
N ASP A 105 -3.58 -3.26 -11.83
CA ASP A 105 -4.67 -3.99 -11.18
C ASP A 105 -4.14 -4.94 -10.09
N ASN A 106 -4.76 -4.90 -8.91
CA ASN A 106 -4.49 -5.80 -7.78
C ASN A 106 -3.02 -5.91 -7.31
N VAL A 107 -2.21 -4.85 -7.45
CA VAL A 107 -0.81 -4.82 -6.96
C VAL A 107 -0.59 -3.81 -5.83
N TRP A 108 -1.32 -2.69 -5.85
CA TRP A 108 -1.09 -1.55 -4.96
C TRP A 108 -2.03 -1.57 -3.76
N ASN A 109 -1.47 -1.42 -2.55
CA ASN A 109 -2.24 -1.31 -1.32
C ASN A 109 -2.64 0.15 -1.03
N LEU A 110 -3.84 0.34 -0.47
CA LEU A 110 -4.23 1.63 0.13
C LEU A 110 -3.85 1.67 1.61
N GLY A 111 -2.68 2.23 1.88
CA GLY A 111 -2.06 2.22 3.21
C GLY A 111 -1.19 0.98 3.45
N ALA A 112 -0.62 0.89 4.65
CA ALA A 112 0.23 -0.21 5.09
C ALA A 112 0.00 -0.50 6.59
N SER A 113 0.47 -1.65 7.07
CA SER A 113 0.32 -2.06 8.48
C SER A 113 0.83 -1.00 9.47
N ALA A 114 2.00 -0.44 9.22
CA ALA A 114 2.58 0.64 10.02
C ALA A 114 2.01 2.04 9.69
N ILE A 115 1.38 2.21 8.51
CA ILE A 115 0.95 3.52 7.97
C ILE A 115 -0.52 3.40 7.52
N LYS A 116 -1.42 3.45 8.48
CA LYS A 116 -2.86 3.25 8.29
C LYS A 116 -3.56 4.58 8.01
N TRP A 117 -4.59 4.54 7.16
CA TRP A 117 -5.55 5.64 7.08
C TRP A 117 -6.35 5.74 8.38
N LYS A 118 -6.58 6.96 8.82
CA LYS A 118 -7.34 7.22 10.05
C LYS A 118 -8.83 6.95 9.85
N ASP A 119 -9.42 7.54 8.80
CA ASP A 119 -10.85 7.48 8.49
C ASP A 119 -11.03 7.45 6.95
N ILE A 120 -12.09 6.78 6.48
CA ILE A 120 -12.52 6.79 5.07
C ILE A 120 -13.95 7.32 5.02
N PHE A 121 -14.14 8.50 4.43
CA PHE A 121 -15.46 9.08 4.20
C PHE A 121 -15.90 8.76 2.76
N SER A 122 -16.98 8.00 2.62
CA SER A 122 -17.51 7.58 1.32
C SER A 122 -19.03 7.72 1.29
N ALA A 123 -19.59 8.03 0.11
CA ALA A 123 -21.04 8.11 -0.07
C ALA A 123 -21.68 6.72 -0.26
N ASN A 124 -20.91 5.76 -0.76
CA ASN A 124 -21.32 4.37 -0.98
C ASN A 124 -20.31 3.41 -0.32
N PRO A 125 -20.73 2.22 0.12
CA PRO A 125 -19.83 1.20 0.65
C PRO A 125 -18.74 0.75 -0.34
N VAL A 126 -17.64 0.20 0.19
CA VAL A 126 -16.57 -0.39 -0.62
C VAL A 126 -17.09 -1.59 -1.41
N THR A 127 -16.82 -1.62 -2.71
CA THR A 127 -17.13 -2.78 -3.57
C THR A 127 -15.94 -3.73 -3.58
N VAL A 128 -16.16 -4.98 -3.18
CA VAL A 128 -15.17 -6.07 -3.28
C VAL A 128 -15.53 -6.97 -4.45
N ILE A 129 -14.58 -7.23 -5.34
CA ILE A 129 -14.81 -8.10 -6.50
C ILE A 129 -15.01 -9.54 -6.04
N SER A 130 -16.14 -10.14 -6.44
CA SER A 130 -16.58 -11.46 -5.98
C SER A 130 -16.96 -12.35 -7.17
N ASP A 131 -16.25 -12.23 -8.28
CA ASP A 131 -16.50 -12.99 -9.51
C ASP A 131 -16.14 -14.49 -9.32
N ARG A 132 -17.02 -15.39 -9.79
CA ARG A 132 -16.81 -16.83 -9.78
C ARG A 132 -15.59 -17.25 -10.61
N ASN A 133 -15.33 -16.56 -11.73
CA ASN A 133 -14.24 -16.88 -12.65
C ASN A 133 -12.85 -16.56 -12.05
N GLN A 134 -12.81 -15.74 -11.00
CA GLN A 134 -11.59 -15.40 -10.27
C GLN A 134 -11.39 -16.26 -9.01
N LYS A 135 -12.24 -17.28 -8.81
CA LYS A 135 -12.23 -18.13 -7.61
C LYS A 135 -12.03 -19.60 -7.96
N LYS A 136 -11.41 -20.34 -7.05
CA LYS A 136 -11.19 -21.78 -7.13
C LYS A 136 -11.62 -22.46 -5.83
N ASN A 137 -11.80 -23.78 -5.87
CA ASN A 137 -12.15 -24.61 -4.70
C ASN A 137 -13.42 -24.15 -3.97
N ILE A 138 -14.47 -23.80 -4.73
CA ILE A 138 -15.71 -23.26 -4.17
C ILE A 138 -16.57 -24.41 -3.61
N THR A 139 -16.74 -24.47 -2.29
CA THR A 139 -17.62 -25.40 -1.59
C THR A 139 -18.59 -24.65 -0.67
N ALA A 140 -19.71 -25.29 -0.30
CA ALA A 140 -20.61 -24.74 0.71
C ALA A 140 -19.90 -24.65 2.07
N LEU A 141 -20.29 -23.66 2.88
CA LEU A 141 -19.75 -23.47 4.22
C LEU A 141 -20.22 -24.61 5.14
N PRO A 142 -19.32 -25.29 5.88
CA PRO A 142 -19.70 -26.40 6.75
C PRO A 142 -20.55 -25.91 7.93
N ASP A 143 -21.32 -26.82 8.54
CA ASP A 143 -22.32 -26.44 9.54
C ASP A 143 -21.73 -25.80 10.80
N ASN A 144 -20.54 -26.23 11.22
CA ASN A 144 -19.82 -25.67 12.36
C ASN A 144 -19.26 -24.25 12.12
N ARG A 145 -19.40 -23.71 10.91
CA ARG A 145 -19.00 -22.34 10.54
C ARG A 145 -20.21 -21.39 10.39
N GLY A 146 -21.39 -21.84 10.78
CA GLY A 146 -22.61 -21.03 10.88
C GLY A 146 -22.92 -20.66 12.32
N LEU A 147 -24.06 -21.15 12.81
CA LEU A 147 -24.65 -20.80 14.10
C LEU A 147 -23.72 -21.09 15.29
N ASP A 148 -23.05 -22.25 15.30
CA ASP A 148 -22.14 -22.61 16.39
C ASP A 148 -20.96 -21.65 16.47
N PHE A 149 -20.39 -21.28 15.31
CA PHE A 149 -19.32 -20.30 15.23
C PHE A 149 -19.79 -18.91 15.69
N ILE A 150 -20.93 -18.44 15.18
CA ILE A 150 -21.48 -17.13 15.56
C ILE A 150 -21.78 -17.05 17.06
N ASN A 151 -22.33 -18.10 17.65
CA ASN A 151 -22.63 -18.16 19.08
C ASN A 151 -21.38 -18.24 19.96
N ALA A 152 -20.26 -18.72 19.42
CA ALA A 152 -18.99 -18.81 20.13
C ALA A 152 -18.18 -17.50 20.09
N LEU A 153 -18.52 -16.56 19.21
CA LEU A 153 -17.89 -15.24 19.20
C LEU A 153 -18.23 -14.47 20.48
N THR A 154 -17.29 -13.65 20.95
CA THR A 154 -17.47 -12.78 22.13
C THR A 154 -17.47 -11.31 21.71
N PRO A 155 -18.65 -10.68 21.50
CA PRO A 155 -18.75 -9.24 21.29
C PRO A 155 -18.30 -8.48 22.53
N VAL A 156 -17.45 -7.48 22.33
CA VAL A 156 -16.88 -6.66 23.41
C VAL A 156 -17.12 -5.17 23.18
N LYS A 157 -16.99 -4.40 24.26
CA LYS A 157 -16.94 -2.93 24.24
C LYS A 157 -15.57 -2.49 24.72
N TYR A 158 -14.89 -1.63 23.96
CA TYR A 158 -13.52 -1.21 24.27
C TYR A 158 -13.26 0.27 23.95
N ARG A 159 -12.11 0.77 24.39
CA ARG A 159 -11.54 2.06 23.99
C ARG A 159 -10.11 1.80 23.49
N PHE A 160 -9.66 2.56 22.50
CA PHE A 160 -8.26 2.50 22.08
C PHE A 160 -7.35 3.15 23.13
N LYS A 161 -6.25 2.47 23.50
CA LYS A 161 -5.25 3.03 24.43
C LYS A 161 -4.66 4.36 23.93
N GLN A 162 -4.45 4.48 22.62
CA GLN A 162 -3.96 5.69 21.96
C GLN A 162 -5.05 6.43 21.17
N GLY A 163 -6.33 6.24 21.53
CA GLY A 163 -7.46 6.92 20.87
C GLY A 163 -7.72 8.31 21.44
N THR A 164 -7.94 9.30 20.58
CA THR A 164 -8.22 10.69 21.01
C THR A 164 -9.70 10.97 21.28
N SER A 165 -10.62 10.11 20.83
CA SER A 165 -12.06 10.36 20.94
C SER A 165 -12.64 10.06 22.33
N ASN A 166 -11.95 9.22 23.13
CA ASN A 166 -12.45 8.61 24.38
C ASN A 166 -13.83 7.91 24.28
N ARG A 167 -14.28 7.63 23.06
CA ARG A 167 -15.54 6.95 22.78
C ARG A 167 -15.39 5.45 22.98
N PHE A 168 -16.46 4.81 23.44
CA PHE A 168 -16.53 3.36 23.39
C PHE A 168 -16.78 2.91 21.95
N HIS A 169 -16.09 1.84 21.58
CA HIS A 169 -16.27 1.08 20.34
C HIS A 169 -16.82 -0.30 20.69
N TYR A 170 -17.52 -0.90 19.73
CA TYR A 170 -18.07 -2.25 19.84
C TYR A 170 -17.49 -3.10 18.73
N GLY A 171 -17.16 -4.36 19.03
CA GLY A 171 -16.57 -5.25 18.05
C GLY A 171 -16.10 -6.55 18.67
N LEU A 172 -15.08 -7.14 18.06
CA LEU A 172 -14.43 -8.39 18.45
C LEU A 172 -12.93 -8.13 18.66
N ILE A 173 -12.28 -9.00 19.43
CA ILE A 173 -10.83 -9.02 19.58
C ILE A 173 -10.26 -10.06 18.61
N SER A 174 -9.36 -9.64 17.71
CA SER A 174 -8.83 -10.51 16.65
C SER A 174 -8.13 -11.77 17.17
N GLN A 175 -7.40 -11.67 18.28
CA GLN A 175 -6.73 -12.82 18.92
C GLN A 175 -7.72 -13.86 19.46
N ASP A 176 -8.85 -13.40 20.01
CA ASP A 176 -9.90 -14.29 20.51
C ASP A 176 -10.59 -15.01 19.34
N VAL A 177 -10.85 -14.29 18.24
CA VAL A 177 -11.37 -14.88 16.99
C VAL A 177 -10.40 -15.91 16.42
N GLU A 178 -9.11 -15.61 16.38
CA GLU A 178 -8.11 -16.59 15.92
C GLU A 178 -8.09 -17.85 16.80
N THR A 179 -8.11 -17.67 18.12
CA THR A 179 -8.12 -18.79 19.06
C THR A 179 -9.35 -19.67 18.82
N LEU A 180 -10.51 -19.06 18.59
CA LEU A 180 -11.74 -19.78 18.23
C LEU A 180 -11.63 -20.50 16.88
N MET A 181 -11.02 -19.88 15.87
CA MET A 181 -10.81 -20.54 14.58
C MET A 181 -9.93 -21.78 14.71
N SER A 182 -8.86 -21.68 15.52
CA SER A 182 -7.97 -22.79 15.86
C SER A 182 -8.71 -23.95 16.53
N THR A 183 -9.58 -23.67 17.51
CA THR A 183 -10.36 -24.72 18.20
C THR A 183 -11.40 -25.38 17.28
N LEU A 184 -11.87 -24.67 16.26
CA LEU A 184 -12.79 -25.18 15.23
C LEU A 184 -12.08 -25.86 14.04
N GLY A 185 -10.79 -26.19 14.18
CA GLY A 185 -10.03 -26.99 13.22
C GLY A 185 -9.26 -26.20 12.17
N ASP A 186 -9.08 -24.89 12.34
CA ASP A 186 -8.18 -24.06 11.53
C ASP A 186 -6.89 -23.76 12.29
N SER A 187 -6.16 -24.84 12.65
CA SER A 187 -5.05 -24.79 13.59
C SER A 187 -3.76 -24.17 13.04
N ASP A 188 -3.64 -24.03 11.72
CA ASP A 188 -2.44 -23.47 11.09
C ASP A 188 -2.56 -21.95 10.81
N GLY A 189 -3.72 -21.34 11.06
CA GLY A 189 -3.97 -19.92 10.80
C GLY A 189 -3.90 -19.54 9.32
N THR A 190 -3.78 -20.52 8.41
CA THR A 190 -3.73 -20.33 6.96
C THR A 190 -5.07 -20.63 6.29
N GLY A 191 -6.02 -21.23 7.01
CA GLY A 191 -7.31 -21.65 6.48
C GLY A 191 -8.37 -20.54 6.34
N ASN A 192 -8.14 -19.32 6.84
CA ASN A 192 -9.08 -18.22 6.69
C ASN A 192 -8.44 -16.84 6.51
N GLY A 193 -9.08 -15.99 5.71
CA GLY A 193 -8.67 -14.60 5.48
C GLY A 193 -9.24 -13.59 6.49
N MET A 194 -9.95 -14.04 7.53
CA MET A 194 -10.69 -13.17 8.46
C MET A 194 -9.76 -12.45 9.43
N VAL A 195 -8.78 -13.16 10.01
CA VAL A 195 -7.75 -12.57 10.86
C VAL A 195 -6.51 -12.27 10.02
N VAL A 196 -6.03 -11.03 10.06
CA VAL A 196 -4.83 -10.60 9.36
C VAL A 196 -3.75 -10.33 10.40
N LYS A 197 -2.61 -11.02 10.28
CA LYS A 197 -1.42 -10.74 11.06
C LYS A 197 -0.39 -10.05 10.20
N ASN A 198 0.15 -8.95 10.70
CA ASN A 198 1.34 -8.35 10.12
C ASN A 198 2.48 -8.39 11.12
N THR A 199 3.52 -9.15 10.79
CA THR A 199 4.74 -9.24 11.58
C THR A 199 5.73 -8.18 11.11
N THR A 200 6.06 -7.23 11.98
CA THR A 200 7.16 -6.28 11.79
C THR A 200 8.33 -6.66 12.67
N MET A 201 9.53 -6.62 12.12
CA MET A 201 10.78 -6.77 12.88
C MET A 201 11.15 -5.41 13.48
N VAL A 202 11.02 -5.27 14.80
CA VAL A 202 11.37 -4.05 15.54
C VAL A 202 12.64 -4.28 16.35
N ASP A 203 13.37 -3.23 16.70
CA ASP A 203 14.48 -3.36 17.65
C ASP A 203 13.94 -3.92 18.97
N ASP A 204 14.67 -4.89 19.53
CA ASP A 204 14.35 -5.46 20.83
C ASP A 204 14.34 -4.35 21.89
N PRO A 205 13.18 -4.02 22.50
CA PRO A 205 13.09 -2.96 23.49
C PRO A 205 13.83 -3.30 24.80
N GLU A 206 14.16 -4.59 25.02
CA GLU A 206 14.89 -5.06 26.20
C GLU A 206 16.40 -5.21 25.94
N TRP A 207 16.85 -4.99 24.69
CA TRP A 207 18.27 -5.14 24.38
C TRP A 207 19.09 -3.96 24.90
N VAL A 208 20.17 -4.30 25.59
CA VAL A 208 21.18 -3.36 26.09
C VAL A 208 22.48 -3.63 25.34
N ALA A 209 23.09 -2.56 24.80
CA ALA A 209 24.36 -2.68 24.11
C ALA A 209 25.45 -3.17 25.06
N PRO A 210 26.30 -4.12 24.64
CA PRO A 210 27.48 -4.49 25.43
C PRO A 210 28.43 -3.31 25.52
N ASP A 211 29.16 -3.24 26.64
CA ASP A 211 30.23 -2.25 26.82
C ASP A 211 31.30 -2.38 25.73
N MET A 212 31.94 -1.26 25.39
CA MET A 212 33.04 -1.25 24.42
C MET A 212 34.18 -2.17 24.90
N PRO A 213 34.76 -3.03 24.03
CA PRO A 213 35.88 -3.88 24.40
C PRO A 213 37.08 -3.09 24.92
N GLU A 214 37.77 -3.63 25.93
CA GLU A 214 38.96 -3.01 26.49
C GLU A 214 40.09 -2.95 25.45
N GLY A 215 40.60 -1.74 25.16
CA GLY A 215 41.67 -1.50 24.19
C GLY A 215 41.23 -0.95 22.83
N GLU A 216 39.91 -0.83 22.57
CA GLU A 216 39.40 -0.14 21.38
C GLU A 216 39.30 1.38 21.58
N LEU A 217 39.55 2.13 20.51
CA LEU A 217 39.38 3.58 20.50
C LEU A 217 37.95 3.94 20.14
N GLU A 218 37.32 4.79 20.94
CA GLU A 218 35.95 5.29 20.73
C GLU A 218 35.76 5.93 19.35
N SER A 219 36.80 6.56 18.80
CA SER A 219 36.77 7.16 17.46
C SER A 219 36.63 6.15 16.31
N THR A 220 36.83 4.85 16.60
CA THR A 220 36.76 3.76 15.61
C THR A 220 35.71 2.70 15.95
N TYR A 221 35.16 2.71 17.18
CA TYR A 221 34.17 1.74 17.62
C TYR A 221 32.79 2.04 17.04
N THR A 222 32.16 1.03 16.43
CA THR A 222 30.74 1.09 16.05
C THR A 222 29.97 0.12 16.93
N PRO A 223 29.05 0.59 17.79
CA PRO A 223 28.29 -0.29 18.66
C PRO A 223 27.45 -1.27 17.82
N PRO A 224 27.26 -2.52 18.29
CA PRO A 224 26.40 -3.47 17.62
C PRO A 224 24.97 -2.92 17.52
N THR A 225 24.26 -3.31 16.46
CA THR A 225 22.85 -2.94 16.30
C THR A 225 21.99 -3.87 17.16
N PRO A 226 20.88 -3.38 17.74
CA PRO A 226 19.97 -4.24 18.48
C PRO A 226 19.47 -5.40 17.61
N PRO A 227 19.33 -6.62 18.17
CA PRO A 227 18.64 -7.70 17.49
C PRO A 227 17.20 -7.28 17.23
N LYS A 228 16.65 -7.72 16.10
CA LYS A 228 15.26 -7.47 15.78
C LYS A 228 14.38 -8.56 16.37
N VAL A 229 13.28 -8.16 17.02
CA VAL A 229 12.22 -9.06 17.51
C VAL A 229 10.94 -8.87 16.71
N ALA A 230 10.18 -9.95 16.59
CA ALA A 230 8.89 -9.93 15.91
C ALA A 230 7.84 -9.21 16.77
N ARG A 231 7.23 -8.18 16.18
CA ARG A 231 6.02 -7.53 16.69
C ARG A 231 4.87 -7.83 15.74
N GLU A 232 3.78 -8.34 16.26
CA GLU A 232 2.59 -8.66 15.48
C GLU A 232 1.50 -7.61 15.70
N ASP A 233 1.05 -6.99 14.61
CA ASP A 233 -0.17 -6.19 14.60
C ASP A 233 -1.31 -7.05 14.02
N TYR A 234 -2.39 -7.18 14.79
CA TYR A 234 -3.58 -7.96 14.42
C TYR A 234 -4.67 -7.05 13.82
N GLY A 235 -5.33 -7.55 12.78
CA GLY A 235 -6.52 -6.95 12.18
C GLY A 235 -7.63 -7.99 11.98
N LEU A 236 -8.87 -7.51 11.83
CA LEU A 236 -10.03 -8.35 11.52
C LEU A 236 -10.76 -7.80 10.29
N ARG A 237 -11.09 -8.67 9.33
CA ARG A 237 -11.96 -8.36 8.19
C ARG A 237 -13.40 -8.69 8.58
N TYR A 238 -14.15 -7.70 9.03
CA TYR A 238 -15.51 -7.90 9.52
C TYR A 238 -16.46 -8.38 8.41
N GLU A 239 -16.19 -8.04 7.16
CA GLU A 239 -16.97 -8.45 5.99
C GLU A 239 -16.95 -9.98 5.79
N GLU A 240 -15.88 -10.66 6.21
CA GLU A 240 -15.77 -12.12 6.15
C GLU A 240 -16.73 -12.82 7.12
N LEU A 241 -17.32 -12.11 8.10
CA LEU A 241 -18.34 -12.64 9.01
C LEU A 241 -19.73 -12.71 8.37
N ILE A 242 -19.97 -12.04 7.23
CA ILE A 242 -21.28 -12.00 6.58
C ILE A 242 -21.74 -13.39 6.15
N ALA A 243 -20.84 -14.19 5.55
CA ALA A 243 -21.19 -15.54 5.10
C ALA A 243 -21.52 -16.49 6.27
N PRO A 244 -20.70 -16.57 7.36
CA PRO A 244 -21.08 -17.25 8.59
C PRO A 244 -22.42 -16.80 9.19
N LEU A 245 -22.70 -15.49 9.21
CA LEU A 245 -23.97 -14.95 9.69
C LEU A 245 -25.16 -15.43 8.84
N ILE A 246 -25.03 -15.41 7.51
CA ILE A 246 -26.07 -15.94 6.59
C ILE A 246 -26.30 -17.42 6.87
N LYS A 247 -25.23 -18.22 7.00
CA LYS A 247 -25.31 -19.65 7.29
C LYS A 247 -25.99 -19.91 8.65
N ALA A 248 -25.67 -19.11 9.66
CA ALA A 248 -26.30 -19.18 10.98
C ALA A 248 -27.82 -18.92 10.89
N VAL A 249 -28.23 -17.90 10.15
CA VAL A 249 -29.65 -17.59 9.91
C VAL A 249 -30.36 -18.74 9.19
N GLN A 250 -29.75 -19.30 8.14
CA GLN A 250 -30.30 -20.46 7.43
C GLN A 250 -30.51 -21.68 8.36
N GLN A 251 -29.54 -21.95 9.24
CA GLN A 251 -29.64 -23.03 10.21
C GLN A 251 -30.72 -22.76 11.26
N LEU A 252 -30.86 -21.50 11.72
CA LEU A 252 -31.94 -21.12 12.63
C LEU A 252 -33.31 -21.28 11.97
N SER A 253 -33.49 -20.83 10.73
CA SER A 253 -34.74 -21.03 9.98
C SER A 253 -35.09 -22.50 9.87
N ALA A 254 -34.15 -23.36 9.48
CA ALA A 254 -34.41 -24.80 9.39
C ALA A 254 -34.78 -25.45 10.74
N ARG A 255 -34.24 -24.96 11.86
CA ARG A 255 -34.62 -25.42 13.20
C ARG A 255 -36.03 -24.97 13.59
N VAL A 256 -36.42 -23.76 13.22
CA VAL A 256 -37.78 -23.24 13.47
C VAL A 256 -38.79 -24.03 12.65
N ASP A 257 -38.54 -24.23 11.35
CA ASP A 257 -39.42 -25.02 10.48
C ASP A 257 -39.61 -26.46 10.97
N ALA A 258 -38.63 -27.02 11.67
CA ALA A 258 -38.71 -28.35 12.25
C ALA A 258 -39.48 -28.40 13.58
N LEU A 259 -39.75 -27.25 14.20
CA LEU A 259 -40.51 -27.11 15.44
C LEU A 259 -41.99 -26.75 15.21
N GLU A 260 -42.33 -26.25 14.03
CA GLU A 260 -43.70 -25.94 13.57
C GLU A 260 -44.40 -27.18 12.97
#